data_AF-A6UNF0-F1
#
_entry.id   AF-A6UNF0-F1
#
_cell.length_a   1.000
_cell.length_b   1.000
_cell.length_c   1.000
_cell.angle_alpha   90.00
_cell.angle_beta   90.00
_cell.angle_gamma   90.00
#
_symmetry.space_group_name_H-M   'P 1'
#
loop_
_entity.id
_entity.type
_entity.pdbx_description
1 polymer ?
#
loop_
_entity_poly.entity_id
_entity_poly.type
_entity_poly.pdbx_seq_one_letter_code
_entity_poly.pdbx_strand_id
1 'polypeptide(L)'
;MGKKEIEKYIPQALQLIGEHIASNGKVDNEYSGYISSFGASIIQSGLIPAVAFYSQPGKEGNVKDNRNKLMNVIYCLIHEKDNCDNKLLNDVISGTVSKEEVLDAAIATKLALRTFERVEPKKGENNDK
;
A
#
# COMPACT_ATOMS: atom_id res chain seq x y z
N MET A 1 1.35 17.36 6.78
CA MET A 1 0.15 16.52 6.74
C MET A 1 -1.06 17.41 6.70
N GLY A 2 -1.79 17.40 5.59
CA GLY A 2 -3.05 18.10 5.45
C GLY A 2 -4.21 17.21 5.89
N LYS A 3 -4.82 17.47 7.06
CA LYS A 3 -5.99 16.71 7.52
C LYS A 3 -7.11 16.63 6.46
N LYS A 4 -7.30 17.72 5.70
CA LYS A 4 -8.27 17.81 4.60
C LYS A 4 -7.94 16.87 3.43
N GLU A 5 -6.67 16.76 3.05
CA GLU A 5 -6.26 15.87 1.96
C GLU A 5 -6.44 14.41 2.36
N ILE A 6 -6.09 14.06 3.60
CA ILE A 6 -6.31 12.71 4.14
C ILE A 6 -7.79 12.34 4.07
N GLU A 7 -8.69 13.21 4.51
CA GLU A 7 -10.14 12.98 4.46
C GLU A 7 -10.65 12.82 3.03
N LYS A 8 -10.15 13.62 2.09
CA LYS A 8 -10.48 13.53 0.66
C LYS A 8 -10.08 12.19 0.04
N TYR A 9 -8.96 11.62 0.45
CA TYR A 9 -8.48 10.33 -0.07
C TYR A 9 -9.24 9.11 0.45
N ILE A 10 -9.94 9.20 1.59
CA ILE A 10 -10.57 8.02 2.21
C ILE A 10 -11.56 7.29 1.28
N PRO A 11 -12.51 7.95 0.59
CA PRO A 11 -13.47 7.27 -0.27
C PRO A 11 -12.78 6.51 -1.42
N GLN A 12 -11.82 7.15 -2.09
CA GLN A 12 -11.07 6.52 -3.18
C GLN A 12 -10.17 5.39 -2.66
N ALA A 13 -9.59 5.54 -1.46
CA ALA A 13 -8.77 4.50 -0.85
C ALA A 13 -9.58 3.24 -0.58
N LEU A 14 -10.82 3.38 -0.08
CA LEU A 14 -11.73 2.25 0.12
C LEU A 14 -12.02 1.53 -1.21
N GLN A 15 -12.32 2.27 -2.27
CA GLN A 15 -12.57 1.71 -3.58
C GLN A 15 -11.34 0.95 -4.10
N LEU A 16 -10.18 1.60 -4.14
CA LEU A 16 -8.94 1.02 -4.67
C LEU A 16 -8.48 -0.22 -3.87
N ILE A 17 -8.64 -0.20 -2.54
CA ILE A 17 -8.36 -1.39 -1.73
C ILE A 17 -9.34 -2.52 -2.10
N GLY A 18 -10.63 -2.21 -2.27
CA GLY A 18 -11.64 -3.18 -2.68
C GLY A 18 -11.33 -3.84 -4.03
N GLU A 19 -10.83 -3.06 -4.99
CA GLU A 19 -10.54 -3.51 -6.35
C GLU A 19 -9.20 -4.26 -6.47
N HIS A 20 -8.15 -3.73 -5.83
CA HIS A 20 -6.77 -4.18 -6.11
C HIS A 20 -6.18 -5.07 -5.01
N ILE A 21 -6.64 -4.93 -3.78
CA ILE A 21 -6.08 -5.62 -2.60
C ILE A 21 -7.02 -6.68 -2.04
N ALA A 22 -8.30 -6.34 -1.87
CA ALA A 22 -9.28 -7.22 -1.27
C ALA A 22 -9.62 -8.39 -2.19
N SER A 23 -9.96 -9.53 -1.59
CA SER A 23 -10.51 -10.69 -2.28
C SER A 23 -11.78 -11.12 -1.56
N ASN A 24 -12.92 -11.07 -2.25
CA ASN A 24 -14.24 -11.32 -1.66
C ASN A 24 -14.54 -10.43 -0.44
N GLY A 25 -14.16 -9.14 -0.52
CA GLY A 25 -14.36 -8.17 0.56
C GLY A 25 -13.42 -8.33 1.77
N LYS A 26 -12.46 -9.26 1.71
CA LYS A 26 -11.50 -9.52 2.79
C LYS A 26 -10.09 -9.14 2.37
N VAL A 27 -9.30 -8.68 3.33
CA VAL A 27 -7.90 -8.28 3.12
C VAL A 27 -6.99 -9.16 3.98
N ASP A 28 -5.85 -9.58 3.42
CA ASP A 28 -4.84 -10.31 4.18
C ASP A 28 -4.28 -9.43 5.31
N ASN A 29 -4.14 -10.00 6.51
CA ASN A 29 -3.64 -9.27 7.68
C ASN A 29 -2.23 -8.68 7.45
N GLU A 30 -1.45 -9.27 6.55
CA GLU A 30 -0.12 -8.77 6.17
C GLU A 30 -0.13 -7.30 5.69
N TYR A 31 -1.18 -6.85 4.99
CA TYR A 31 -1.26 -5.47 4.48
C TYR A 31 -1.26 -4.42 5.58
N SER A 32 -1.83 -4.74 6.75
CA SER A 32 -1.76 -3.86 7.93
C SER A 32 -0.33 -3.74 8.47
N GLY A 33 0.43 -4.83 8.40
CA GLY A 33 1.85 -4.86 8.70
C GLY A 33 2.65 -4.04 7.69
N TYR A 34 2.41 -4.24 6.40
CA TYR A 34 3.11 -3.55 5.32
C TYR A 34 2.95 -2.03 5.39
N ILE A 35 1.74 -1.50 5.55
CA ILE A 35 1.52 -0.04 5.63
C ILE A 35 2.12 0.58 6.89
N SER A 36 2.13 -0.17 8.01
CA SER A 36 2.71 0.31 9.26
C SER A 36 4.24 0.36 9.18
N SER A 37 4.84 -0.70 8.64
CA SER A 37 6.27 -0.79 8.40
C SER A 37 6.74 0.20 7.34
N PHE A 38 5.93 0.49 6.31
CA PHE A 38 6.25 1.48 5.28
C PHE A 38 6.45 2.88 5.87
N GLY A 39 5.51 3.34 6.70
CA GLY A 39 5.65 4.62 7.40
C GLY A 39 6.90 4.68 8.29
N ALA A 40 7.20 3.59 8.99
CA ALA A 40 8.43 3.48 9.80
C ALA A 40 9.70 3.52 8.92
N SER A 41 9.70 2.85 7.76
CA SER A 41 10.80 2.87 6.80
C SER A 41 11.03 4.28 6.26
N ILE A 42 9.99 5.04 5.90
CA ILE A 42 10.14 6.44 5.46
C ILE A 42 10.85 7.29 6.52
N ILE A 43 10.56 7.06 7.80
CA ILE A 43 11.20 7.77 8.91
C ILE A 43 12.68 7.35 9.05
N GLN A 44 12.96 6.06 8.97
CA GLN A 44 14.30 5.51 9.24
C GLN A 44 15.27 5.66 8.07
N SER A 45 14.85 5.30 6.84
CA SER A 45 15.73 5.26 5.66
C SER A 45 15.45 6.40 4.68
N GLY A 46 14.32 7.10 4.81
CA GLY A 46 13.91 8.14 3.88
C GLY A 46 12.95 7.65 2.78
N LEU A 47 12.42 8.58 2.00
CA LEU A 47 11.32 8.33 1.07
C LEU A 47 11.72 7.40 -0.09
N ILE A 48 12.77 7.75 -0.83
CA ILE A 48 13.23 6.98 -2.00
C ILE A 48 13.53 5.51 -1.66
N PRO A 49 14.40 5.19 -0.67
CA PRO A 49 14.71 3.79 -0.37
C PRO A 49 13.51 3.02 0.18
N ALA A 50 12.62 3.67 0.94
CA ALA A 50 11.38 3.04 1.38
C ALA A 50 10.48 2.71 0.18
N VAL A 51 10.18 3.67 -0.69
CA VAL A 51 9.34 3.43 -1.88
C VAL A 51 9.95 2.38 -2.79
N ALA A 52 11.28 2.41 -2.99
CA ALA A 52 11.98 1.41 -3.80
C ALA A 52 11.79 -0.01 -3.24
N PHE A 53 11.95 -0.19 -1.93
CA PHE A 53 11.81 -1.50 -1.28
C PHE A 53 10.39 -2.05 -1.36
N TYR A 54 9.37 -1.22 -1.10
CA TYR A 54 7.97 -1.66 -1.14
C TYR A 54 7.39 -1.75 -2.56
N SER A 55 8.04 -1.15 -3.55
CA SER A 55 7.62 -1.24 -4.96
C SER A 55 8.09 -2.51 -5.66
N GLN A 56 9.01 -3.26 -5.06
CA GLN A 56 9.48 -4.52 -5.62
C GLN A 56 8.31 -5.52 -5.70
N PRO A 57 8.03 -6.12 -6.88
CA PRO A 57 7.10 -7.22 -6.94
C PRO A 57 7.66 -8.41 -6.14
N GLY A 58 6.77 -9.21 -5.57
CA GLY A 58 7.15 -10.48 -4.97
C GLY A 58 7.88 -11.38 -5.96
N LYS A 59 8.71 -12.31 -5.44
CA LYS A 59 9.37 -13.32 -6.27
C LYS A 59 8.32 -14.14 -7.04
N GLU A 60 8.61 -14.44 -8.31
CA GLU A 60 7.77 -15.33 -9.14
C GLU A 60 7.47 -16.64 -8.38
N GLY A 61 6.19 -17.02 -8.33
CA GLY A 61 5.71 -18.19 -7.58
C GLY A 61 5.37 -17.94 -6.11
N ASN A 62 5.66 -16.75 -5.56
CA ASN A 62 5.30 -16.38 -4.19
C ASN A 62 4.19 -15.33 -4.17
N VAL A 63 2.95 -15.79 -4.39
CA VAL A 63 1.71 -14.98 -4.42
C VAL A 63 1.47 -14.18 -3.12
N LYS A 64 2.22 -14.45 -2.05
CA LYS A 64 2.10 -13.78 -0.75
C LYS A 64 2.78 -12.41 -0.71
N ASP A 65 3.87 -12.18 -1.46
CA ASP A 65 4.60 -10.92 -1.39
C ASP A 65 4.04 -9.87 -2.37
N ASN A 66 2.86 -9.35 -2.03
CA ASN A 66 2.12 -8.35 -2.81
C ASN A 66 2.25 -6.93 -2.21
N ARG A 67 3.39 -6.62 -1.58
CA ARG A 67 3.67 -5.30 -0.99
C ARG A 67 3.57 -4.18 -2.02
N ASN A 68 3.95 -4.46 -3.27
CA ASN A 68 3.82 -3.54 -4.40
C ASN A 68 2.38 -3.04 -4.61
N LYS A 69 1.35 -3.85 -4.33
CA LYS A 69 -0.05 -3.42 -4.44
C LYS A 69 -0.38 -2.24 -3.52
N LEU A 70 0.31 -2.12 -2.37
CA LEU A 70 0.18 -0.97 -1.50
C LEU A 70 0.70 0.31 -2.19
N MET A 71 1.82 0.21 -2.90
CA MET A 71 2.40 1.33 -3.65
C MET A 71 1.51 1.72 -4.82
N ASN A 72 0.87 0.75 -5.47
CA ASN A 72 -0.12 0.98 -6.53
C ASN A 72 -1.30 1.82 -6.03
N VAL A 73 -1.87 1.46 -4.87
CA VAL A 73 -2.98 2.24 -4.26
C VAL A 73 -2.52 3.66 -3.92
N ILE A 74 -1.35 3.82 -3.29
CA ILE A 74 -0.82 5.14 -2.95
C ILE A 74 -0.59 6.00 -4.20
N TYR A 75 -0.04 5.41 -5.28
CA TYR A 75 0.12 6.08 -6.57
C TYR A 75 -1.22 6.56 -7.12
N CYS A 76 -2.23 5.69 -7.14
CA CYS A 76 -3.56 6.03 -7.65
C CYS A 76 -4.27 7.12 -6.85
N LEU A 77 -4.07 7.14 -5.51
CA LEU A 77 -4.62 8.20 -4.66
C LEU A 77 -4.02 9.57 -4.99
N ILE A 78 -2.69 9.64 -5.09
CA ILE A 78 -1.98 10.90 -5.35
C ILE A 78 -2.34 11.47 -6.73
N HIS A 79 -2.54 10.59 -7.71
CA HIS A 79 -2.84 10.99 -9.09
C HIS A 79 -4.34 11.02 -9.43
N GLU A 80 -5.21 10.68 -8.49
CA GLU A 80 -6.67 10.56 -8.69
C GLU A 80 -7.03 9.66 -9.89
N LYS A 81 -6.40 8.47 -9.97
CA LYS A 81 -6.58 7.49 -11.06
C LYS A 81 -7.15 6.17 -10.56
N ASP A 82 -7.78 5.44 -11.47
CA ASP A 82 -8.26 4.06 -11.22
C ASP A 82 -7.26 2.99 -11.68
N ASN A 83 -6.42 3.28 -12.69
CA ASN A 83 -5.41 2.35 -13.17
C ASN A 83 -4.07 2.53 -12.42
N CYS A 84 -3.70 1.52 -11.63
CA CYS A 84 -2.60 1.60 -10.69
C CYS A 84 -1.34 0.87 -11.19
N ASP A 85 -0.76 1.39 -12.27
CA ASP A 85 0.58 0.99 -12.71
C ASP A 85 1.64 1.71 -11.88
N ASN A 86 2.38 0.97 -11.04
CA ASN A 86 3.34 1.54 -10.10
C ASN A 86 4.44 2.37 -10.78
N LYS A 87 4.29 3.69 -10.74
CA LYS A 87 5.32 4.66 -11.13
C LYS A 87 5.73 5.56 -9.97
N LEU A 88 5.28 5.26 -8.75
CA LEU A 88 5.50 6.10 -7.57
C LEU A 88 6.98 6.34 -7.30
N LEU A 89 7.82 5.33 -7.52
CA LEU A 89 9.27 5.49 -7.37
C LEU A 89 9.84 6.55 -8.33
N ASN A 90 9.40 6.56 -9.59
CA ASN A 90 9.86 7.54 -10.58
C ASN A 90 9.39 8.95 -10.22
N ASP A 91 8.17 9.09 -9.71
CA ASP A 91 7.63 10.38 -9.29
C ASP A 91 8.40 10.96 -8.09
N VAL A 92 8.70 10.09 -7.13
CA VAL A 92 9.50 10.45 -5.96
C VAL A 92 10.94 10.81 -6.33
N ILE A 93 11.56 10.09 -7.28
CA ILE A 93 12.92 10.39 -7.76
C ILE A 93 12.96 11.70 -8.55
N SER A 94 11.95 11.94 -9.40
CA SER A 94 11.85 13.16 -10.21
C SER A 94 11.40 14.38 -9.41
N GLY A 95 10.89 14.18 -8.19
CA GLY A 95 10.39 15.23 -7.32
C GLY A 95 9.00 15.76 -7.70
N THR A 96 8.27 15.06 -8.58
CA THR A 96 6.89 15.40 -8.94
C THR A 96 5.90 15.13 -7.81
N VAL A 97 6.26 14.21 -6.91
CA VAL A 97 5.49 13.87 -5.71
C VAL A 97 6.34 14.09 -4.47
N SER A 98 5.80 14.84 -3.52
CA SER A 98 6.46 15.16 -2.26
C SER A 98 6.33 14.03 -1.22
N LYS A 99 7.20 14.08 -0.20
CA LYS A 99 7.09 13.20 0.97
C LYS A 99 5.76 13.36 1.70
N GLU A 100 5.21 14.56 1.71
CA GLU A 100 3.96 14.86 2.42
C GLU A 100 2.76 14.21 1.73
N GLU A 101 2.68 14.29 0.40
CA GLU A 101 1.64 13.62 -0.38
C GLU A 101 1.67 12.11 -0.20
N VAL A 102 2.87 11.50 -0.23
CA VAL A 102 3.01 10.06 0.02
C VAL A 102 2.55 9.68 1.42
N LEU A 103 2.88 10.48 2.44
CA LEU A 103 2.46 10.22 3.82
C LEU A 103 0.95 10.39 4.01
N ASP A 104 0.35 11.42 3.42
CA ASP A 104 -1.09 11.68 3.52
C ASP A 104 -1.89 10.56 2.83
N ALA A 105 -1.48 10.13 1.62
CA ALA A 105 -2.07 8.99 0.92
C ALA A 105 -1.84 7.66 1.67
N ALA A 106 -0.67 7.44 2.27
CA ALA A 106 -0.39 6.26 3.07
C ALA A 106 -1.25 6.22 4.35
N ILE A 107 -1.50 7.36 4.99
CA ILE A 107 -2.39 7.44 6.16
C ILE A 107 -3.83 7.13 5.75
N ALA A 108 -4.33 7.71 4.66
CA ALA A 108 -5.66 7.42 4.15
C ALA A 108 -5.82 5.93 3.83
N THR A 109 -4.84 5.32 3.15
CA THR A 109 -4.78 3.88 2.87
C THR A 109 -4.81 3.07 4.16
N LYS A 110 -4.02 3.45 5.18
CA LYS A 110 -3.99 2.78 6.49
C LYS A 110 -5.34 2.86 7.22
N LEU A 111 -6.02 3.99 7.14
CA LEU A 111 -7.35 4.18 7.74
C LEU A 111 -8.39 3.33 7.02
N ALA A 112 -8.41 3.38 5.68
CA ALA A 112 -9.31 2.59 4.86
C ALA A 112 -9.10 1.07 5.04
N LEU A 113 -7.85 0.58 5.11
CA LEU A 113 -7.56 -0.84 5.38
C LEU A 113 -8.20 -1.36 6.68
N ARG A 114 -8.46 -0.50 7.68
CA ARG A 114 -9.09 -0.91 8.95
C ARG A 114 -10.58 -1.20 8.83
N THR A 115 -11.24 -0.80 7.75
CA THR A 115 -12.67 -1.03 7.55
C THR A 115 -12.97 -2.40 6.92
N PHE A 116 -11.95 -3.09 6.40
CA PHE A 116 -12.10 -4.40 5.77
C PHE A 116 -11.96 -5.52 6.80
N GLU A 117 -12.76 -6.58 6.62
CA GLU A 117 -12.56 -7.83 7.34
C GLU A 117 -11.20 -8.45 6.98
N ARG A 118 -10.56 -9.05 7.98
CA ARG A 118 -9.22 -9.62 7.82
C ARG A 118 -9.28 -11.13 7.75
N VAL A 119 -8.51 -11.68 6.83
CA VAL A 119 -8.21 -13.12 6.82
C VAL A 119 -6.85 -13.32 7.44
N GLU A 120 -6.77 -14.27 8.38
CA GLU A 120 -5.48 -14.76 8.86
C GLU A 120 -4.79 -15.53 7.74
N PRO A 121 -3.45 -15.47 7.66
CA PRO A 121 -2.71 -16.29 6.73
C PRO A 121 -3.04 -17.75 7.03
N LYS A 122 -3.46 -18.52 6.01
CA LYS A 122 -3.58 -19.97 6.15
C LYS A 122 -2.24 -20.51 6.62
N LYS A 123 -2.15 -20.96 7.89
CA LYS A 123 -1.03 -21.77 8.38
C LYS A 123 -0.87 -22.89 7.36
N GLY A 124 0.32 -22.97 6.76
CA GLY A 124 0.64 -24.08 5.87
C GLY A 124 0.33 -25.37 6.60
N GLU A 125 -0.41 -26.27 5.96
CA GLU A 125 -0.41 -27.67 6.36
C GLU A 125 1.06 -28.10 6.35
N ASN A 126 1.60 -28.40 7.52
CA ASN A 126 2.88 -29.10 7.66
C ASN A 126 2.74 -30.40 6.87
N ASN A 127 3.24 -30.43 5.65
CA ASN A 127 3.58 -31.69 5.00
C ASN A 127 4.93 -32.13 5.54
N ASP A 128 4.93 -32.59 6.79
CA ASP A 128 5.94 -33.52 7.28
C ASP A 128 5.70 -34.85 6.54
N LYS A 129 6.58 -35.16 5.59
CA LYS A 129 6.84 -36.52 5.10
C LYS A 129 8.33 -36.73 5.01
#